data_AF-A0A538IBN7-F1
#
_entry.id   AF-A0A538IBN7-F1
#
_cell.length_a   1.000
_cell.length_b   1.000
_cell.length_c   1.000
_cell.angle_alpha   90.00
_cell.angle_beta   90.00
_cell.angle_gamma   90.00
#
_symmetry.space_group_name_H-M   'P 1'
#
loop_
_entity.id
_entity.type
_entity.pdbx_description
1 polymer ?
#
loop_
_entity_poly.entity_id
_entity_poly.type
_entity_poly.pdbx_seq_one_letter_code
_entity_poly.pdbx_strand_id
1 'polypeptide(L)'
;MHRLKRPGAAGLYDPNFEHDACGIGAVADLSNRRTHETIGKALWVLDHLEHRGASGAELDTGDGAGILMQTPDELLREVVDFELPERGRYGVGVCFLPRESDARREVEGIVEATIEEGGQRLLGWRDVPVDHDV
;
A
#
# COMPACT_ATOMS: atom_id res chain seq x y z
N MET A 1 -27.53 26.74 4.99
CA MET A 1 -26.53 25.77 5.44
C MET A 1 -26.95 25.23 6.81
N HIS A 2 -27.50 24.02 6.85
CA HIS A 2 -27.87 23.37 8.11
C HIS A 2 -26.58 22.84 8.75
N ARG A 3 -26.07 23.52 9.78
CA ARG A 3 -25.01 22.96 10.63
C ARG A 3 -25.63 21.83 11.45
N LEU A 4 -25.33 20.58 11.09
CA LEU A 4 -25.63 19.43 11.93
C LEU A 4 -24.92 19.63 13.28
N LYS A 5 -25.70 19.66 14.35
CA LYS A 5 -25.18 19.77 15.71
C LYS A 5 -24.55 18.43 16.07
N ARG A 6 -23.28 18.43 16.51
CA ARG A 6 -22.61 17.20 16.97
C ARG A 6 -23.46 16.53 18.07
N PRO A 7 -23.60 15.20 18.06
CA PRO A 7 -24.36 14.51 19.09
C PRO A 7 -23.75 14.79 20.47
N GLY A 8 -24.60 15.07 21.46
CA GLY A 8 -24.17 15.19 22.85
C GLY A 8 -23.83 13.82 23.45
N ALA A 9 -23.25 13.81 24.64
CA ALA A 9 -23.00 12.58 25.38
C ALA A 9 -24.28 11.74 25.55
N ALA A 10 -24.22 10.44 25.23
CA ALA A 10 -25.37 9.55 25.27
C ALA A 10 -24.95 8.09 25.56
N GLY A 11 -25.39 7.54 26.69
CA GLY A 11 -24.95 6.20 27.12
C GLY A 11 -23.45 6.18 27.42
N LEU A 12 -22.72 5.23 26.83
CA LEU A 12 -21.25 5.16 26.93
C LEU A 12 -20.53 6.09 25.93
N TYR A 13 -21.26 6.82 25.09
CA TYR A 13 -20.68 7.80 24.18
C TYR A 13 -20.38 9.11 24.91
N ASP A 14 -19.10 9.49 24.98
CA ASP A 14 -18.63 10.82 25.40
C ASP A 14 -17.93 11.48 24.19
N PRO A 15 -18.46 12.61 23.68
CA PRO A 15 -17.92 13.31 22.52
C PRO A 15 -16.50 13.87 22.74
N ASN A 16 -15.99 13.90 23.98
CA ASN A 16 -14.59 14.24 24.25
C ASN A 16 -13.59 13.15 23.80
N PHE A 17 -14.06 11.92 23.56
CA PHE A 17 -13.26 10.84 22.97
C PHE A 17 -13.48 10.70 21.46
N GLU A 18 -14.22 11.62 20.83
CA GLU A 18 -14.35 11.66 19.38
C GLU A 18 -13.06 12.19 18.77
N HIS A 19 -12.29 11.30 18.16
CA HIS A 19 -11.05 11.61 17.46
C HIS A 19 -11.26 11.37 15.96
N ASP A 20 -10.84 12.32 15.12
CA ASP A 20 -10.63 12.06 13.70
C ASP A 20 -9.46 11.08 13.59
N ALA A 21 -9.74 9.87 13.13
CA ALA A 21 -8.75 8.85 12.82
C ALA A 21 -8.89 8.50 11.33
N CYS A 22 -7.74 8.30 10.67
CA CYS A 22 -7.71 7.75 9.33
C CYS A 22 -8.49 6.43 9.28
N GLY A 23 -9.25 6.22 8.22
CA GLY A 23 -9.99 4.98 8.01
C GLY A 23 -9.04 3.80 7.84
N ILE A 24 -9.30 2.69 8.55
CA ILE A 24 -8.61 1.42 8.34
C ILE A 24 -9.67 0.34 8.13
N GLY A 25 -9.43 -0.53 7.15
CA GLY A 25 -10.25 -1.70 6.88
C GLY A 25 -9.40 -2.94 6.65
N ALA A 26 -9.99 -4.11 6.85
CA ALA A 26 -9.34 -5.39 6.60
C ALA A 26 -10.32 -6.36 5.94
N VAL A 27 -9.82 -7.12 4.97
CA VAL A 27 -10.56 -8.19 4.30
C VAL A 27 -9.72 -9.47 4.39
N ALA A 28 -10.33 -10.56 4.84
CA ALA A 28 -9.67 -11.86 4.95
C ALA A 28 -10.57 -12.97 4.40
N ASP A 29 -10.01 -13.83 3.56
CA ASP A 29 -10.65 -15.10 3.18
C ASP A 29 -10.22 -16.18 4.19
N LEU A 30 -11.15 -16.61 5.05
CA LEU A 30 -10.90 -17.61 6.08
C LEU A 30 -10.67 -19.03 5.53
N SER A 31 -11.02 -19.27 4.27
CA SER A 31 -10.70 -20.51 3.55
C SER A 31 -9.30 -20.46 2.91
N ASN A 32 -8.56 -19.36 3.09
CA ASN A 32 -7.20 -19.16 2.58
C ASN A 32 -7.07 -19.33 1.05
N ARG A 33 -8.14 -19.00 0.32
CA ARG A 33 -8.12 -19.03 -1.15
C ARG A 33 -7.39 -17.80 -1.67
N ARG A 34 -6.49 -18.01 -2.62
CA ARG A 34 -5.76 -16.93 -3.31
C ARG A 34 -6.59 -16.49 -4.51
N THR A 35 -7.34 -15.42 -4.34
CA THR A 35 -8.18 -14.87 -5.41
C THR A 35 -8.05 -13.35 -5.47
N HIS A 36 -8.29 -12.80 -6.64
CA HIS A 36 -8.34 -11.34 -6.82
C HIS A 36 -9.56 -10.70 -6.14
N GLU A 37 -10.56 -11.49 -5.73
CA GLU A 37 -11.77 -11.02 -5.05
C GLU A 37 -11.44 -10.26 -3.75
N THR A 38 -10.47 -10.74 -2.96
CA THR A 38 -10.04 -10.08 -1.72
C THR A 38 -9.41 -8.71 -2.00
N ILE A 39 -8.67 -8.57 -3.10
CA ILE A 39 -8.10 -7.28 -3.54
C ILE A 39 -9.22 -6.32 -3.94
N GLY A 40 -10.16 -6.77 -4.77
CA GLY A 40 -11.31 -5.97 -5.18
C GLY A 40 -12.14 -5.48 -3.98
N LYS A 41 -12.36 -6.34 -2.98
CA LYS A 41 -13.03 -5.95 -1.72
C LYS A 41 -12.20 -4.96 -0.90
N ALA A 42 -10.88 -5.11 -0.83
CA ALA A 42 -10.03 -4.16 -0.11
C ALA A 42 -10.06 -2.77 -0.75
N LEU A 43 -10.02 -2.69 -2.09
CA LEU A 43 -10.18 -1.45 -2.84
C LEU A 43 -11.56 -0.84 -2.64
N TRP A 44 -12.62 -1.65 -2.67
CA TRP A 44 -13.98 -1.19 -2.36
C TRP A 44 -14.07 -0.59 -0.96
N VAL A 45 -13.44 -1.22 0.04
CA VAL A 45 -13.38 -0.67 1.39
C VAL A 45 -12.64 0.66 1.42
N LEU A 46 -11.49 0.78 0.77
CA LEU A 46 -10.73 2.04 0.71
C LEU A 46 -11.57 3.19 0.11
N ASP A 47 -12.25 2.93 -1.01
CA ASP A 47 -13.15 3.90 -1.66
C ASP A 47 -14.26 4.40 -0.72
N HIS A 48 -14.72 3.53 0.20
CA HIS A 48 -15.75 3.89 1.18
C HIS A 48 -15.20 4.50 2.47
N LEU A 49 -13.87 4.63 2.60
CA LEU A 49 -13.19 5.32 3.69
C LEU A 49 -12.83 6.77 3.33
N GLU A 50 -13.18 7.25 2.13
CA GLU A 50 -12.90 8.61 1.65
C GLU A 50 -13.40 9.71 2.62
N HIS A 51 -14.55 9.49 3.26
CA HIS A 51 -15.10 10.40 4.28
C HIS A 51 -14.23 10.54 5.54
N ARG A 52 -13.20 9.70 5.68
CA ARG A 52 -12.16 9.73 6.73
C ARG A 52 -10.79 10.09 6.16
N GLY A 53 -10.70 10.30 4.85
CA GLY A 53 -9.50 10.79 4.18
C GLY A 53 -9.33 12.28 4.43
N ALA A 54 -8.08 12.72 4.48
CA ALA A 54 -7.76 14.13 4.34
C ALA A 54 -7.56 14.40 2.84
N SER A 55 -8.38 15.31 2.30
CA SER A 55 -8.23 15.80 0.93
C SER A 55 -7.18 16.91 0.91
N GLY A 56 -6.32 16.89 -0.10
CA GLY A 56 -5.33 17.93 -0.36
C GLY A 56 -5.99 19.25 -0.78
N ALA A 57 -5.15 20.24 -1.12
CA ALA A 57 -5.62 21.55 -1.59
C ALA A 57 -6.26 21.51 -3.00
N GLU A 58 -5.93 20.48 -3.78
CA GLU A 58 -6.41 20.23 -5.15
C GLU A 58 -7.39 19.05 -5.14
N LEU A 59 -8.30 18.98 -6.12
CA LEU A 59 -9.29 17.91 -6.25
C LEU A 59 -8.66 16.53 -6.44
N ASP A 60 -7.49 16.47 -7.08
CA ASP A 60 -6.82 15.24 -7.48
C ASP A 60 -5.68 14.86 -6.52
N THR A 61 -5.66 15.44 -5.31
CA THR A 61 -4.60 15.18 -4.32
C THR A 61 -5.20 14.70 -3.01
N GLY A 62 -4.69 13.59 -2.50
CA GLY A 62 -5.00 13.07 -1.17
C GLY A 62 -3.74 12.92 -0.32
N ASP A 63 -3.89 12.86 1.00
CA ASP A 63 -2.76 12.68 1.92
C ASP A 63 -2.11 11.29 1.83
N GLY A 64 -2.86 10.29 1.37
CA GLY A 64 -2.37 8.96 1.07
C GLY A 64 -3.41 7.85 1.27
N ALA A 65 -3.37 6.86 0.39
CA ALA A 65 -4.15 5.63 0.49
C ALA A 65 -3.27 4.43 0.09
N GLY A 66 -3.57 3.25 0.61
CA GLY A 66 -2.82 2.05 0.26
C GLY A 66 -3.42 0.77 0.83
N ILE A 67 -3.06 -0.34 0.21
CA ILE A 67 -3.36 -1.69 0.71
C ILE A 67 -2.06 -2.41 1.03
N LEU A 68 -2.09 -3.23 2.08
CA LEU A 68 -1.10 -4.26 2.32
C LEU A 68 -1.68 -5.62 1.91
N MET A 69 -0.93 -6.38 1.12
CA MET A 69 -1.34 -7.70 0.66
C MET A 69 -0.20 -8.72 0.76
N GLN A 70 -0.55 -9.99 0.62
CA GLN A 70 0.44 -11.06 0.48
C GLN A 70 1.21 -10.91 -0.84
N THR A 71 2.45 -11.41 -0.89
CA THR A 71 3.25 -11.43 -2.12
C THR A 71 2.48 -12.10 -3.27
N PRO A 72 2.20 -11.37 -4.37
CA PRO A 72 1.41 -11.87 -5.50
C PRO A 72 2.28 -12.69 -6.46
N ASP A 73 2.62 -13.93 -6.07
CA ASP A 73 3.57 -14.80 -6.80
C ASP A 73 3.24 -14.99 -8.28
N GLU A 74 1.97 -15.25 -8.60
CA GLU A 74 1.51 -15.45 -9.99
C GLU A 74 1.77 -14.21 -10.84
N LEU A 75 1.35 -13.02 -10.36
CA LEU A 75 1.60 -11.75 -11.04
C LEU A 75 3.10 -11.52 -11.25
N LEU A 76 3.91 -11.71 -10.20
CA LEU A 76 5.34 -11.43 -10.26
C LEU A 76 6.04 -12.30 -11.30
N ARG A 77 5.71 -13.59 -11.37
CA ARG A 77 6.26 -14.50 -12.39
C ARG A 77 5.91 -14.09 -13.82
N GLU A 78 4.76 -13.45 -14.03
CA GLU A 78 4.34 -12.99 -15.36
C GLU A 78 5.05 -11.70 -15.81
N VAL A 79 5.48 -10.86 -14.86
CA VAL A 79 5.91 -9.48 -15.16
C VAL A 79 7.40 -9.20 -14.94
N VAL A 80 8.17 -10.13 -14.39
CA VAL A 80 9.63 -10.01 -14.27
C VAL A 80 10.33 -10.80 -15.38
N ASP A 81 11.53 -10.37 -15.73
CA ASP A 81 12.38 -10.98 -16.76
C ASP A 81 13.45 -11.92 -16.17
N PHE A 82 13.45 -12.13 -14.86
CA PHE A 82 14.36 -13.01 -14.13
C PHE A 82 13.63 -14.18 -13.45
N GLU A 83 14.36 -15.27 -13.18
CA GLU A 83 13.79 -16.45 -12.56
C GLU A 83 13.52 -16.24 -11.06
N LEU A 84 12.28 -16.46 -10.65
CA LEU A 84 11.89 -16.43 -9.24
C LEU A 84 12.00 -17.82 -8.60
N PRO A 85 12.70 -17.97 -7.45
CA PRO A 85 12.65 -19.16 -6.63
C PRO A 85 11.22 -19.59 -6.28
N GLU A 86 11.08 -20.79 -5.71
CA GLU A 86 9.79 -21.26 -5.19
C GLU A 86 9.14 -20.22 -4.26
N ARG A 87 7.81 -20.16 -4.28
CA ARG A 87 7.05 -19.25 -3.43
C ARG A 87 7.45 -19.41 -1.96
N GLY A 88 7.80 -18.30 -1.30
CA GLY A 88 8.30 -18.29 0.07
C GLY A 88 9.82 -18.49 0.21
N ARG A 89 10.54 -18.65 -0.90
CA ARG A 89 12.02 -18.67 -0.98
C ARG A 89 12.60 -17.41 -1.62
N TYR A 90 11.79 -16.38 -1.83
CA TYR A 90 12.22 -15.06 -2.25
C TYR A 90 11.45 -13.98 -1.49
N GLY A 91 12.04 -12.79 -1.38
CA GLY A 91 11.43 -11.60 -0.82
C GLY A 91 11.17 -10.54 -1.89
N VAL A 92 10.26 -9.62 -1.60
CA VAL A 92 9.98 -8.45 -2.45
C VAL A 92 10.08 -7.21 -1.58
N GLY A 93 10.92 -6.26 -1.99
CA GLY A 93 10.97 -4.92 -1.43
C GLY A 93 10.26 -3.94 -2.36
N VAL A 94 9.46 -3.04 -1.79
CA VAL A 94 8.90 -1.89 -2.52
C VAL A 94 9.62 -0.65 -2.01
N CYS A 95 10.28 0.07 -2.91
CA CYS A 95 11.11 1.22 -2.59
C CYS A 95 10.65 2.44 -3.37
N PHE A 96 10.65 3.61 -2.71
CA PHE A 96 10.61 4.89 -3.40
C PHE A 96 12.03 5.43 -3.49
N LEU A 97 12.47 5.64 -4.72
CA LEU A 97 13.83 6.06 -5.04
C LEU A 97 13.83 7.50 -5.59
N PRO A 98 14.97 8.21 -5.52
CA PRO A 98 15.15 9.47 -6.23
C PRO A 98 14.74 9.35 -7.71
N ARG A 99 14.19 10.45 -8.26
CA ARG A 99 13.87 10.55 -9.70
C ARG A 99 15.10 10.84 -10.56
N GLU A 100 16.10 11.50 -9.99
CA GLU A 100 17.37 11.77 -10.65
C GLU A 100 18.18 10.48 -10.73
N SER A 101 18.74 10.20 -11.91
CA SER A 101 19.38 8.94 -12.28
C SER A 101 20.66 8.62 -11.50
N ASP A 102 21.51 9.59 -11.22
CA ASP A 102 22.75 9.37 -10.47
C ASP A 102 22.43 9.07 -9.00
N ALA A 103 21.57 9.89 -8.39
CA ALA A 103 21.11 9.68 -7.02
C ALA A 103 20.33 8.36 -6.87
N ARG A 104 19.54 7.96 -7.88
CA ARG A 104 18.86 6.67 -7.89
C ARG A 104 19.87 5.52 -7.85
N ARG A 105 20.86 5.53 -8.75
CA ARG A 105 21.89 4.48 -8.84
C ARG A 105 22.70 4.36 -7.55
N GLU A 106 22.98 5.49 -6.90
CA GLU A 106 23.66 5.48 -5.59
C GLU A 106 22.82 4.74 -4.53
N VAL A 107 21.53 5.05 -4.44
CA VAL A 107 20.62 4.38 -3.48
C VAL A 107 20.40 2.91 -3.83
N GLU A 108 20.26 2.56 -5.11
CA GLU A 108 20.18 1.16 -5.55
C GLU A 108 21.44 0.37 -5.13
N GLY A 109 22.63 0.95 -5.34
CA GLY A 109 23.89 0.34 -4.90
C GLY A 109 23.97 0.10 -3.40
N ILE A 110 23.44 1.01 -2.57
CA ILE A 110 23.35 0.83 -1.11
C ILE A 110 22.44 -0.36 -0.76
N VAL A 111 21.27 -0.45 -1.43
CA VAL A 111 20.33 -1.56 -1.21
C VAL A 111 20.95 -2.89 -1.61
N GLU A 112 21.61 -2.94 -2.77
CA GLU A 112 22.30 -4.13 -3.26
C GLU A 112 23.39 -4.61 -2.31
N ALA A 113 24.28 -3.70 -1.89
CA ALA A 113 25.33 -4.01 -0.92
C ALA A 113 24.75 -4.54 0.40
N THR A 114 23.66 -3.94 0.89
CA THR A 114 22.99 -4.38 2.13
C THR A 114 22.40 -5.79 1.99
N ILE A 115 21.81 -6.11 0.83
CA ILE A 115 21.27 -7.44 0.53
C ILE A 115 22.40 -8.48 0.54
N GLU A 116 23.52 -8.17 -0.12
CA GLU A 116 24.70 -9.04 -0.17
C GLU A 116 25.34 -9.24 1.21
N GLU A 117 25.50 -8.18 2.00
CA GLU A 117 25.99 -8.23 3.39
C GLU A 117 25.09 -9.12 4.28
N GLY A 118 23.78 -9.11 4.02
CA GLY A 118 22.81 -10.00 4.66
C GLY A 118 22.87 -11.46 4.20
N GLY A 119 23.81 -11.82 3.33
CA GLY A 119 23.96 -13.16 2.76
C GLY A 119 22.84 -13.55 1.80
N GLN A 120 22.11 -12.57 1.27
CA GLN A 120 21.08 -12.76 0.27
C GLN A 120 21.62 -12.40 -1.13
N ARG A 121 20.85 -12.73 -2.17
CA ARG A 121 21.17 -12.38 -3.56
C ARG A 121 20.05 -11.53 -4.12
N LEU A 122 20.40 -10.37 -4.71
CA LEU A 122 19.45 -9.60 -5.50
C LEU A 122 19.06 -10.42 -6.75
N LEU A 123 17.76 -10.63 -6.96
CA LEU A 123 17.26 -11.33 -8.15
C LEU A 123 17.09 -10.39 -9.34
N GLY A 124 16.66 -9.15 -9.06
CA GLY A 124 16.53 -8.10 -10.06
C GLY A 124 15.69 -6.94 -9.54
N TRP A 125 15.70 -5.85 -10.30
CA TRP A 125 14.85 -4.69 -10.09
C TRP A 125 13.65 -4.76 -11.02
N ARG A 126 12.52 -4.21 -10.58
CA ARG A 126 11.32 -4.04 -11.40
C ARG A 126 10.75 -2.65 -11.17
N ASP A 127 10.69 -1.85 -12.22
CA ASP A 127 9.91 -0.61 -12.21
C ASP A 127 8.42 -0.95 -12.10
N VAL A 128 7.75 -0.33 -11.12
CA VAL A 128 6.31 -0.50 -10.93
C VAL A 128 5.59 0.39 -11.94
N PRO A 129 4.71 -0.17 -12.80
CA PRO A 129 3.92 0.66 -13.71
C PRO A 129 2.99 1.56 -12.89
N VAL A 130 3.03 2.85 -13.19
CA VAL A 130 2.20 3.89 -12.58
C VAL A 130 1.56 4.72 -13.67
N ASP A 131 0.33 5.15 -13.44
CA ASP A 131 -0.34 6.17 -14.24
C ASP A 131 -0.22 7.50 -13.49
N HIS A 132 0.32 8.52 -14.14
CA HIS A 132 0.52 9.86 -13.58
C HIS A 132 -0.54 10.86 -14.06
N ASP A 133 -1.46 10.42 -14.93
CA ASP A 133 -2.56 11.23 -15.45
C ASP A 133 -3.83 11.13 -14.57
N VAL A 134 -3.76 10.33 -13.50
CA VAL A 134 -4.82 10.11 -12.50
C VAL A 134 -4.52 10.77 -11.17
#